data_AF-A0A6J1TH27-F1
#
_entry.id   AF-A0A6J1TH27-F1
#
_cell.length_a   1.000
_cell.length_b   1.000
_cell.length_c   1.000
_cell.angle_alpha   90.00
_cell.angle_beta   90.00
_cell.angle_gamma   90.00
#
_symmetry.space_group_name_H-M   'P 1'
#
loop_
_entity.id
_entity.type
_entity.pdbx_description
1 polymer ?
#
loop_
_entity_poly.entity_id
_entity_poly.type
_entity_poly.pdbx_seq_one_letter_code
_entity_poly.pdbx_strand_id
1 'polypeptide(L)'
;MQAVMTSGDASDKSLVYSAIEPLLGAGLATLGGDAWRRHRKGITPSLHLDILHDFVPIFSKQGAAFADTLAELADSGDAFDVTPLSGACANHAIFETVMSSDLDKDDPMKRAILDGIPKALDHFMYRVCRPWFLSEWAYSLHRSQFSDYVNLKNTFNLFIQRVIREKKEALKNNEPLPQRKRQAFLDHVLSSAEGAALSEAELAEEVKTFVGIASGGSMDALTFFIYTLAIRQDIQDKIRQEMDDILGEDCGRLVEHSDLAHMQYTGRVIKETLRYFTTLPTFARTVSEDLPLPSGFTIPRGCQVAFWLPYVHRNPQWFPEPNKFDPDRFLPENSRGRHPFAFVPFSAGPRNCIGQRYSMMFLKAVAAAIVPRLRFEVPDDGPKRLEDVPLTMNLTVSVRGGANIRVHRR
;
A
#
# COMPACT_ATOMS: atom_id res chain seq x y z
N MET A 1 -6.75 19.78 10.15
CA MET A 1 -6.81 18.43 9.55
C MET A 1 -8.03 17.63 10.03
N GLN A 2 -8.18 17.35 11.33
CA GLN A 2 -9.33 16.59 11.86
C GLN A 2 -10.68 17.09 11.33
N ALA A 3 -10.98 18.39 11.51
CA ALA A 3 -12.27 18.97 11.10
C ALA A 3 -12.66 18.65 9.64
N VAL A 4 -11.69 18.71 8.72
CA VAL A 4 -11.91 18.42 7.30
C VAL A 4 -12.09 16.92 7.06
N MET A 5 -11.27 16.07 7.70
CA MET A 5 -11.29 14.63 7.46
C MET A 5 -12.51 13.91 8.09
N THR A 6 -13.14 14.52 9.10
CA THR A 6 -14.34 13.99 9.74
C THR A 6 -15.63 14.61 9.21
N SER A 7 -15.58 15.72 8.49
CA SER A 7 -16.76 16.37 7.94
C SER A 7 -17.31 15.64 6.71
N GLY A 8 -18.63 15.48 6.64
CA GLY A 8 -19.32 15.02 5.43
C GLY A 8 -19.12 16.00 4.26
N ASP A 9 -19.04 17.29 4.57
CA ASP A 9 -18.92 18.40 3.62
C ASP A 9 -17.51 18.53 3.02
N ALA A 10 -16.57 17.67 3.41
CA ALA A 10 -15.25 17.58 2.81
C ALA A 10 -14.86 16.14 2.49
N SER A 11 -15.88 15.30 2.26
CA SER A 11 -15.69 13.88 1.96
C SER A 11 -15.26 13.64 0.52
N ASP A 12 -15.57 14.56 -0.41
CA ASP A 12 -15.27 14.42 -1.83
C ASP A 12 -13.78 14.61 -2.14
N LYS A 13 -13.34 13.90 -3.18
CA LYS A 13 -11.96 13.96 -3.64
C LYS A 13 -11.69 15.30 -4.33
N SER A 14 -10.41 15.68 -4.32
CA SER A 14 -9.98 16.88 -5.02
C SER A 14 -10.14 16.71 -6.53
N LEU A 15 -10.32 17.81 -7.25
CA LEU A 15 -10.39 17.84 -8.72
C LEU A 15 -9.19 17.16 -9.39
N VAL A 16 -8.03 17.12 -8.73
CA VAL A 16 -6.82 16.48 -9.27
C VAL A 16 -6.99 14.97 -9.48
N TYR A 17 -7.93 14.31 -8.78
CA TYR A 17 -8.18 12.89 -8.93
C TYR A 17 -8.77 12.52 -10.30
N SER A 18 -9.31 13.49 -11.07
CA SER A 18 -9.74 13.25 -12.45
C SER A 18 -8.59 12.83 -13.36
N ALA A 19 -7.34 13.13 -13.00
CA ALA A 19 -6.17 12.73 -13.79
C ALA A 19 -5.80 11.25 -13.66
N ILE A 20 -6.22 10.55 -12.59
CA ILE A 20 -5.98 9.10 -12.39
C ILE A 20 -7.21 8.25 -12.72
N GLU A 21 -8.40 8.85 -12.72
CA GLU A 21 -9.66 8.18 -13.02
C GLU A 21 -9.67 7.42 -14.36
N PRO A 22 -9.06 7.90 -15.47
CA PRO A 22 -9.08 7.13 -16.71
C PRO A 22 -8.31 5.81 -16.62
N LEU A 23 -7.30 5.71 -15.73
CA LEU A 23 -6.54 4.48 -15.49
C LEU A 23 -7.31 3.53 -14.58
N LEU A 24 -7.70 4.01 -13.39
CA LEU A 24 -8.28 3.15 -12.35
C LEU A 24 -9.79 2.93 -12.53
N GLY A 25 -10.49 3.85 -13.19
CA GLY A 25 -11.95 3.91 -13.26
C GLY A 25 -12.58 4.64 -12.07
N ALA A 26 -13.91 4.56 -11.99
CA ALA A 26 -14.71 5.13 -10.92
C ALA A 26 -14.84 4.13 -9.75
N GLY A 27 -13.71 3.90 -9.06
CA GLY A 27 -13.65 3.05 -7.86
C GLY A 27 -13.55 3.83 -6.55
N LEU A 28 -13.31 3.13 -5.43
CA LEU A 28 -13.25 3.71 -4.08
C LEU A 28 -12.29 4.89 -3.91
N ALA A 29 -11.24 4.94 -4.72
CA ALA A 29 -10.21 5.97 -4.66
C ALA A 29 -10.61 7.30 -5.30
N THR A 30 -11.52 7.27 -6.29
CA THR A 30 -11.91 8.42 -7.12
C THR A 30 -13.35 8.86 -6.84
N LEU A 31 -14.26 7.91 -6.57
CA LEU A 31 -15.69 8.20 -6.35
C LEU A 31 -15.96 9.21 -5.23
N GLY A 32 -17.01 10.01 -5.39
CA GLY A 32 -17.57 10.92 -4.38
C GLY A 32 -18.97 10.50 -3.90
N GLY A 33 -19.48 11.22 -2.90
CA GLY A 33 -20.88 11.15 -2.46
C GLY A 33 -21.46 9.73 -2.24
N ASP A 34 -22.70 9.54 -2.72
CA ASP A 34 -23.47 8.30 -2.52
C ASP A 34 -22.91 7.10 -3.27
N ALA A 35 -22.33 7.31 -4.46
CA ALA A 35 -21.68 6.25 -5.21
C ALA A 35 -20.54 5.65 -4.40
N TRP A 36 -19.68 6.50 -3.80
CA TRP A 36 -18.62 6.04 -2.91
C TRP A 36 -19.17 5.27 -1.70
N ARG A 37 -20.24 5.78 -1.05
CA ARG A 37 -20.87 5.11 0.11
C ARG A 37 -21.38 3.71 -0.25
N ARG A 38 -22.05 3.57 -1.40
CA ARG A 38 -22.55 2.28 -1.91
C ARG A 38 -21.41 1.30 -2.17
N HIS A 39 -20.38 1.73 -2.89
CA HIS A 39 -19.21 0.88 -3.19
C HIS A 39 -18.50 0.47 -1.90
N ARG A 40 -18.27 1.41 -0.97
CA ARG A 40 -17.61 1.11 0.31
C ARG A 40 -18.40 0.10 1.12
N LYS A 41 -19.73 0.19 1.13
CA LYS A 41 -20.59 -0.77 1.82
C LYS A 41 -20.52 -2.17 1.19
N GLY A 42 -20.50 -2.28 -0.13
CA GLY A 42 -20.39 -3.57 -0.83
C GLY A 42 -19.03 -4.26 -0.64
N ILE A 43 -17.96 -3.49 -0.50
CA ILE A 43 -16.57 -3.98 -0.48
C ILE A 43 -16.05 -4.28 0.93
N THR A 44 -16.47 -3.50 1.93
CA THR A 44 -15.95 -3.61 3.30
C THR A 44 -16.07 -5.02 3.90
N PRO A 45 -17.17 -5.78 3.69
CA PRO A 45 -17.28 -7.15 4.21
C PRO A 45 -16.15 -8.08 3.73
N SER A 46 -15.70 -7.92 2.48
CA SER A 46 -14.63 -8.73 1.87
C SER A 46 -13.23 -8.46 2.44
N LEU A 47 -13.10 -7.45 3.31
CA LEU A 47 -11.86 -7.11 4.02
C LEU A 47 -12.09 -7.12 5.55
N HIS A 48 -13.10 -7.86 6.01
CA HIS A 48 -13.31 -8.11 7.43
C HIS A 48 -12.13 -8.89 8.03
N LEU A 49 -11.93 -8.76 9.35
CA LEU A 49 -10.79 -9.38 10.04
C LEU A 49 -10.68 -10.88 9.78
N ASP A 50 -11.80 -11.59 9.85
CA ASP A 50 -11.81 -13.05 9.67
C ASP A 50 -11.27 -13.46 8.29
N ILE A 51 -11.58 -12.71 7.23
CA ILE A 51 -11.06 -12.93 5.88
C ILE A 51 -9.57 -12.56 5.80
N LEU A 52 -9.16 -11.48 6.48
CA LEU A 52 -7.75 -11.10 6.50
C LEU A 52 -6.87 -12.13 7.23
N HIS A 53 -7.41 -12.85 8.22
CA HIS A 53 -6.69 -13.94 8.88
C HIS A 53 -6.37 -15.07 7.90
N ASP A 54 -7.30 -15.37 6.99
CA ASP A 54 -7.14 -16.37 5.94
C ASP A 54 -6.09 -15.97 4.88
N PHE A 55 -5.69 -14.70 4.83
CA PHE A 55 -4.62 -14.22 3.95
C PHE A 55 -3.22 -14.36 4.55
N VAL A 56 -3.08 -14.57 5.87
CA VAL A 56 -1.77 -14.71 6.51
C VAL A 56 -0.93 -15.85 5.92
N PRO A 57 -1.47 -17.06 5.65
CA PRO A 57 -0.71 -18.11 4.97
C PRO A 57 -0.17 -17.69 3.59
N ILE A 58 -0.93 -16.87 2.85
CA ILE A 58 -0.50 -16.33 1.56
C ILE A 58 0.67 -15.36 1.77
N PHE A 59 0.55 -14.44 2.74
CA PHE A 59 1.64 -13.50 3.05
C PHE A 59 2.91 -14.22 3.50
N SER A 60 2.79 -15.24 4.34
CA SER A 60 3.93 -16.03 4.81
C SER A 60 4.58 -16.80 3.66
N LYS A 61 3.78 -17.41 2.76
CA LYS A 61 4.28 -18.09 1.55
C LYS A 61 5.04 -17.13 0.63
N GLN A 62 4.46 -15.96 0.35
CA GLN A 62 5.11 -14.95 -0.51
C GLN A 62 6.34 -14.32 0.16
N GLY A 63 6.31 -14.14 1.49
CA GLY A 63 7.45 -13.70 2.28
C GLY A 63 8.59 -14.72 2.26
N ALA A 64 8.30 -16.02 2.36
CA ALA A 64 9.30 -17.08 2.29
C ALA A 64 9.94 -17.16 0.90
N ALA A 65 9.14 -17.11 -0.17
CA ALA A 65 9.66 -17.07 -1.54
C ALA A 65 10.53 -15.82 -1.79
N PHE A 66 10.14 -14.68 -1.22
CA PHE A 66 10.95 -13.46 -1.28
C PHE A 66 12.27 -13.61 -0.49
N ALA A 67 12.23 -14.23 0.69
CA ALA A 67 13.43 -14.54 1.46
C ALA A 67 14.38 -15.48 0.70
N ASP A 68 13.85 -16.47 -0.03
CA ASP A 68 14.63 -17.37 -0.88
C ASP A 68 15.34 -16.60 -1.99
N THR A 69 14.63 -15.73 -2.71
CA THR A 69 15.23 -14.87 -3.75
C THR A 69 16.32 -13.96 -3.19
N LEU A 70 16.09 -13.34 -2.02
CA LEU A 70 17.12 -12.52 -1.36
C LEU A 70 18.32 -13.36 -0.90
N ALA A 71 18.07 -14.60 -0.45
CA ALA A 71 19.13 -15.51 -0.05
C ALA A 71 19.98 -15.94 -1.24
N GLU A 72 19.40 -16.18 -2.42
CA GLU A 72 20.15 -16.47 -3.65
C GLU A 72 21.05 -15.29 -4.05
N LEU A 73 20.54 -14.06 -3.95
CA LEU A 73 21.33 -12.85 -4.23
C LEU A 73 22.40 -12.59 -3.16
N ALA A 74 22.26 -13.12 -1.95
CA ALA A 74 23.29 -13.04 -0.92
C ALA A 74 24.57 -13.80 -1.33
N ASP A 75 24.47 -14.81 -2.21
CA ASP A 75 25.63 -15.60 -2.65
C ASP A 75 26.56 -14.80 -3.58
N SER A 76 26.07 -13.74 -4.25
CA SER A 76 26.94 -12.86 -5.06
C SER A 76 27.76 -11.90 -4.21
N GLY A 77 27.27 -11.50 -3.03
CA GLY A 77 27.86 -10.47 -2.18
C GLY A 77 27.74 -9.04 -2.71
N ASP A 78 27.15 -8.86 -3.89
CA ASP A 78 26.98 -7.55 -4.54
C ASP A 78 25.80 -6.78 -3.94
N ALA A 79 25.88 -5.45 -3.99
CA ALA A 79 24.77 -4.60 -3.63
C ALA A 79 23.75 -4.53 -4.80
N PHE A 80 22.46 -4.56 -4.48
CA PHE A 80 21.38 -4.47 -5.47
C PHE A 80 20.20 -3.67 -4.94
N ASP A 81 19.40 -3.10 -5.84
CA ASP A 81 18.17 -2.39 -5.48
C ASP A 81 17.07 -3.37 -5.07
N VAL A 82 16.61 -3.29 -3.81
CA VAL A 82 15.56 -4.16 -3.27
C VAL A 82 14.15 -3.71 -3.68
N THR A 83 14.00 -2.51 -4.25
CA THR A 83 12.68 -1.93 -4.59
C THR A 83 11.88 -2.81 -5.55
N PRO A 84 12.43 -3.27 -6.70
CA PRO A 84 11.69 -4.11 -7.64
C PRO A 84 11.27 -5.46 -7.03
N LEU A 85 12.13 -6.05 -6.19
CA LEU A 85 11.85 -7.33 -5.53
C LEU A 85 10.77 -7.18 -4.44
N SER A 86 10.79 -6.06 -3.70
CA SER A 86 9.73 -5.69 -2.76
C SER A 86 8.38 -5.55 -3.49
N GLY A 87 8.40 -4.93 -4.67
CA GLY A 87 7.25 -4.80 -5.55
C GLY A 87 6.72 -6.15 -6.01
N ALA A 88 7.61 -7.06 -6.45
CA ALA A 88 7.23 -8.41 -6.85
C ALA A 88 6.56 -9.18 -5.69
N CYS A 89 7.11 -9.13 -4.48
CA CYS A 89 6.53 -9.76 -3.29
C CYS A 89 5.13 -9.21 -2.98
N ALA A 90 4.99 -7.89 -2.93
CA ALA A 90 3.71 -7.23 -2.68
C ALA A 90 2.66 -7.55 -3.77
N ASN A 91 3.07 -7.50 -5.04
CA ASN A 91 2.20 -7.78 -6.18
C ASN A 91 1.72 -9.23 -6.18
N HIS A 92 2.59 -10.20 -5.90
CA HIS A 92 2.14 -11.59 -5.80
C HIS A 92 1.13 -11.79 -4.68
N ALA A 93 1.38 -11.21 -3.49
CA ALA A 93 0.42 -11.25 -2.40
C ALA A 93 -0.92 -10.60 -2.77
N ILE A 94 -0.91 -9.44 -3.42
CA ILE A 94 -2.12 -8.73 -3.84
C ILE A 94 -2.89 -9.52 -4.88
N PHE A 95 -2.23 -10.05 -5.92
CA PHE A 95 -2.93 -10.80 -6.96
C PHE A 95 -3.54 -12.10 -6.41
N GLU A 96 -2.81 -12.84 -5.56
CA GLU A 96 -3.33 -14.07 -4.94
C GLU A 96 -4.49 -13.77 -3.98
N THR A 97 -4.39 -12.72 -3.15
CA THR A 97 -5.46 -12.36 -2.19
C THR A 97 -6.64 -11.60 -2.81
N VAL A 98 -6.45 -10.87 -3.91
CA VAL A 98 -7.52 -10.08 -4.55
C VAL A 98 -8.24 -10.88 -5.63
N MET A 99 -7.49 -11.61 -6.45
CA MET A 99 -8.02 -12.28 -7.64
C MET A 99 -8.12 -13.80 -7.51
N SER A 100 -7.62 -14.42 -6.42
CA SER A 100 -7.55 -15.89 -6.26
C SER A 100 -6.94 -16.55 -7.50
N SER A 101 -6.01 -15.87 -8.15
CA SER A 101 -5.40 -16.34 -9.38
C SER A 101 -3.90 -16.42 -9.13
N ASP A 102 -3.41 -17.66 -9.09
CA ASP A 102 -1.99 -17.95 -9.32
C ASP A 102 -1.72 -17.77 -10.81
N LEU A 103 -2.00 -16.56 -11.33
CA LEU A 103 -1.68 -16.23 -12.70
C LEU A 103 -0.19 -16.40 -12.84
N ASP A 104 0.16 -17.26 -13.78
CA ASP A 104 1.51 -17.68 -14.09
C ASP A 104 2.47 -16.49 -13.92
N LYS A 105 3.57 -16.69 -13.19
CA LYS A 105 4.55 -15.62 -12.93
C LYS A 105 5.07 -15.01 -14.24
N ASP A 106 4.90 -15.75 -15.34
CA ASP A 106 5.26 -15.41 -16.71
C ASP A 106 4.15 -14.78 -17.56
N ASP A 107 2.95 -14.48 -17.02
CA ASP A 107 1.90 -13.83 -17.80
C ASP A 107 2.40 -12.44 -18.31
N PRO A 108 2.49 -12.25 -19.64
CA PRO A 108 3.06 -11.03 -20.21
C PRO A 108 2.18 -9.81 -19.97
N MET A 109 0.86 -9.99 -19.83
CA MET A 109 -0.09 -8.92 -19.55
C MET A 109 0.02 -8.46 -18.09
N LYS A 110 0.20 -9.41 -17.17
CA LYS A 110 0.48 -9.13 -15.76
C LYS A 110 1.78 -8.33 -15.63
N ARG A 111 2.87 -8.77 -16.27
CA ARG A 111 4.16 -8.06 -16.29
C ARG A 111 4.03 -6.64 -16.83
N ALA A 112 3.38 -6.48 -17.99
CA ALA A 112 3.16 -5.17 -18.60
C ALA A 112 2.37 -4.21 -17.68
N ILE A 113 1.40 -4.72 -16.92
CA ILE A 113 0.65 -3.91 -15.93
C ILE A 113 1.55 -3.51 -14.77
N LEU A 114 2.28 -4.45 -14.18
CA LEU A 114 3.13 -4.19 -13.02
C LEU A 114 4.25 -3.21 -13.34
N ASP A 115 4.90 -3.36 -14.51
CA ASP A 115 5.94 -2.44 -14.98
C ASP A 115 5.38 -1.08 -15.39
N GLY A 116 4.10 -1.04 -15.78
CA GLY A 116 3.40 0.17 -16.21
C GLY A 116 2.86 1.00 -15.06
N ILE A 117 2.43 0.40 -13.94
CA ILE A 117 1.80 1.12 -12.81
C ILE A 117 2.69 2.27 -12.29
N PRO A 118 3.98 2.07 -11.96
CA PRO A 118 4.83 3.17 -11.49
C PRO A 118 4.89 4.33 -12.48
N LYS A 119 5.06 4.05 -13.78
CA LYS A 119 5.06 5.07 -14.85
C LYS A 119 3.73 5.81 -14.91
N ALA A 120 2.61 5.11 -14.73
CA ALA A 120 1.29 5.71 -14.73
C ALA A 120 1.08 6.66 -13.54
N LEU A 121 1.60 6.31 -12.37
CA LEU A 121 1.57 7.16 -11.18
C LEU A 121 2.47 8.40 -11.36
N ASP A 122 3.59 8.26 -12.07
CA ASP A 122 4.46 9.39 -12.43
C ASP A 122 3.75 10.33 -13.42
N HIS A 123 3.06 9.79 -14.43
CA HIS A 123 2.22 10.57 -15.33
C HIS A 123 1.10 11.31 -14.57
N PHE A 124 0.46 10.64 -13.61
CA PHE A 124 -0.53 11.29 -12.75
C PHE A 124 0.07 12.51 -12.05
N MET A 125 1.20 12.35 -11.37
CA MET A 125 1.85 13.47 -10.67
C MET A 125 2.35 14.56 -11.61
N TYR A 126 2.83 14.18 -12.80
CA TYR A 126 3.22 15.14 -13.83
C TYR A 126 2.05 16.06 -14.23
N ARG A 127 0.83 15.52 -14.31
CA ARG A 127 -0.41 16.27 -14.58
C ARG A 127 -0.86 17.08 -13.37
N VAL A 128 -0.78 16.55 -12.15
CA VAL A 128 -1.13 17.28 -10.92
C VAL A 128 -0.27 18.54 -10.76
N CYS A 129 1.02 18.46 -11.05
CA CYS A 129 1.93 19.60 -11.00
C CYS A 129 1.75 20.59 -12.17
N ARG A 130 0.93 20.28 -13.17
CA ARG A 130 0.70 21.10 -14.38
C ARG A 130 -0.80 21.18 -14.67
N PRO A 131 -1.52 22.13 -14.02
CA PRO A 131 -2.98 22.16 -14.05
C PRO A 131 -3.62 22.18 -15.45
N TRP A 132 -2.92 22.74 -16.46
CA TRP A 132 -3.38 22.71 -17.86
C TRP A 132 -3.48 21.30 -18.46
N PHE A 133 -2.79 20.31 -17.88
CA PHE A 133 -2.89 18.89 -18.28
C PHE A 133 -3.94 18.09 -17.48
N LEU A 134 -4.70 18.72 -16.59
CA LEU A 134 -5.87 18.07 -15.99
C LEU A 134 -6.98 17.82 -17.02
N SER A 135 -7.08 18.66 -18.05
CA SER A 135 -7.93 18.41 -19.22
C SER A 135 -7.36 17.27 -20.07
N GLU A 136 -8.13 16.20 -20.27
CA GLU A 136 -7.80 15.10 -21.18
C GLU A 136 -7.54 15.59 -22.62
N TRP A 137 -8.32 16.56 -23.09
CA TRP A 137 -8.11 17.12 -24.42
C TRP A 137 -6.72 17.76 -24.53
N ALA A 138 -6.33 18.57 -23.55
CA ALA A 138 -5.03 19.25 -23.56
C ALA A 138 -3.88 18.25 -23.39
N TYR A 139 -4.07 17.21 -22.58
CA TYR A 139 -3.08 16.16 -22.38
C TYR A 139 -2.94 15.26 -23.61
N SER A 140 -3.99 15.02 -24.38
CA SER A 140 -3.93 14.21 -25.61
C SER A 140 -3.05 14.83 -26.71
N LEU A 141 -2.84 16.14 -26.68
CA LEU A 141 -1.89 16.84 -27.56
C LEU A 141 -0.42 16.57 -27.19
N HIS A 142 -0.16 16.13 -25.95
CA HIS A 142 1.17 15.79 -25.44
C HIS A 142 1.59 14.37 -25.87
N ARG A 143 1.84 14.22 -27.19
CA ARG A 143 1.97 12.94 -27.91
C ARG A 143 2.97 11.94 -27.34
N SER A 144 4.06 12.37 -26.70
CA SER A 144 5.14 11.46 -26.26
C SER A 144 4.79 10.61 -25.04
N GLN A 145 3.82 11.02 -24.22
CA GLN A 145 3.48 10.35 -22.97
C GLN A 145 2.05 9.80 -22.97
N PHE A 146 1.20 10.31 -23.87
CA PHE A 146 -0.21 9.93 -23.91
C PHE A 146 -0.44 8.52 -24.46
N SER A 147 0.33 8.09 -25.46
CA SER A 147 0.20 6.75 -26.07
C SER A 147 0.47 5.62 -25.07
N ASP A 148 1.52 5.76 -24.28
CA ASP A 148 1.95 4.74 -23.31
C ASP A 148 0.92 4.59 -22.19
N TYR A 149 0.38 5.73 -21.73
CA TYR A 149 -0.70 5.76 -20.76
C TYR A 149 -1.98 5.08 -21.29
N VAL A 150 -2.37 5.35 -22.53
CA VAL A 150 -3.55 4.72 -23.16
C VAL A 150 -3.33 3.23 -23.36
N ASN A 151 -2.14 2.81 -23.79
CA ASN A 151 -1.80 1.39 -23.95
C ASN A 151 -1.89 0.65 -22.62
N LEU A 152 -1.30 1.20 -21.56
CA LEU A 152 -1.38 0.61 -20.22
C LEU A 152 -2.83 0.52 -19.73
N LYS A 153 -3.61 1.60 -19.89
CA LYS A 153 -5.04 1.62 -19.55
C LYS A 153 -5.79 0.48 -20.25
N ASN A 154 -5.56 0.30 -21.55
CA ASN A 154 -6.23 -0.73 -22.34
C ASN A 154 -5.80 -2.14 -21.91
N THR A 155 -4.50 -2.36 -21.71
CA THR A 155 -3.96 -3.63 -21.20
C THR A 155 -4.56 -3.95 -19.83
N PHE A 156 -4.64 -2.98 -18.92
CA PHE A 156 -5.20 -3.17 -17.59
C PHE A 156 -6.69 -3.52 -17.65
N ASN A 157 -7.47 -2.83 -18.49
CA ASN A 157 -8.89 -3.15 -18.69
C ASN A 157 -9.08 -4.57 -19.24
N LEU A 158 -8.34 -4.95 -20.28
CA LEU A 158 -8.44 -6.28 -20.90
C LEU A 158 -8.09 -7.39 -19.91
N PHE A 159 -7.04 -7.19 -19.12
CA PHE A 159 -6.62 -8.14 -18.10
C PHE A 159 -7.71 -8.39 -17.05
N ILE A 160 -8.28 -7.31 -16.51
CA ILE A 160 -9.30 -7.42 -15.47
C ILE A 160 -10.58 -8.03 -16.02
N GLN A 161 -10.99 -7.67 -17.24
CA GLN A 161 -12.13 -8.29 -17.90
C GLN A 161 -11.92 -9.79 -18.14
N ARG A 162 -10.69 -10.20 -18.51
CA ARG A 162 -10.34 -11.62 -18.63
C ARG A 162 -10.49 -12.35 -17.29
N VAL A 163 -9.89 -11.82 -16.22
CA VAL A 163 -9.95 -12.42 -14.88
C VAL A 163 -11.39 -12.55 -14.38
N ILE A 164 -12.20 -11.51 -14.52
CA ILE A 164 -13.60 -11.54 -14.08
C ILE A 164 -14.42 -12.56 -14.87
N ARG A 165 -14.21 -12.65 -16.19
CA ARG A 165 -14.90 -13.63 -17.04
C ARG A 165 -14.54 -15.07 -16.67
N GLU A 166 -13.24 -15.38 -16.54
CA GLU A 166 -12.76 -16.71 -16.14
C GLU A 166 -13.37 -17.12 -14.78
N LYS A 167 -13.43 -16.19 -13.82
CA LYS A 167 -14.03 -16.44 -12.51
C LYS A 167 -15.54 -16.70 -12.56
N LYS A 168 -16.27 -15.95 -13.38
CA LYS A 168 -17.71 -16.16 -13.56
C LYS A 168 -18.01 -17.48 -14.27
N GLU A 169 -17.15 -17.91 -15.20
CA GLU A 169 -17.29 -19.21 -15.87
C GLU A 169 -17.04 -20.36 -14.89
N ALA A 170 -15.99 -20.28 -14.06
CA ALA A 170 -15.73 -21.26 -13.00
C ALA A 170 -16.90 -21.37 -12.01
N LEU A 171 -17.49 -20.24 -11.60
CA LEU A 171 -18.69 -20.18 -10.75
C LEU A 171 -19.91 -20.86 -11.40
N LYS A 172 -20.13 -20.67 -12.70
CA LYS A 172 -21.24 -21.29 -13.45
C LYS A 172 -21.08 -22.79 -13.60
N ASN A 173 -19.84 -23.27 -13.69
CA ASN A 173 -19.52 -24.69 -13.88
C ASN A 173 -19.61 -25.51 -12.58
N ASN A 174 -20.07 -24.92 -11.46
CA ASN A 174 -20.10 -25.54 -10.13
C ASN A 174 -18.74 -26.13 -9.71
N GLU A 175 -17.64 -25.56 -10.22
CA GLU A 175 -16.33 -25.87 -9.66
C GLU A 175 -16.35 -25.44 -8.19
N PRO A 176 -15.87 -26.29 -7.26
CA PRO A 176 -15.91 -25.96 -5.85
C PRO A 176 -15.08 -24.70 -5.65
N LEU A 177 -15.76 -23.59 -5.34
CA LEU A 177 -15.11 -22.41 -4.78
C LEU A 177 -14.21 -22.89 -3.63
N PRO A 178 -12.98 -22.36 -3.50
CA PRO A 178 -12.13 -22.67 -2.36
C PRO A 178 -12.96 -22.60 -1.08
N GLN A 179 -12.87 -23.65 -0.25
CA GLN A 179 -13.58 -23.69 1.03
C GLN A 179 -13.45 -22.33 1.73
N ARG A 180 -14.51 -21.92 2.42
CA ARG A 180 -14.72 -20.64 3.13
C ARG A 180 -13.48 -20.04 3.84
N LYS A 181 -12.47 -20.85 4.16
CA LYS A 181 -11.15 -20.52 4.72
C LYS A 181 -10.14 -19.84 3.75
N ARG A 182 -10.40 -19.66 2.46
CA ARG A 182 -9.45 -19.03 1.50
C ARG A 182 -10.13 -18.29 0.34
N GLN A 183 -11.20 -17.54 0.60
CA GLN A 183 -11.83 -16.75 -0.45
C GLN A 183 -11.03 -15.47 -0.69
N ALA A 184 -10.50 -15.28 -1.90
CA ALA A 184 -9.99 -13.96 -2.29
C ALA A 184 -11.12 -12.93 -2.29
N PHE A 185 -10.70 -11.68 -2.29
CA PHE A 185 -11.59 -10.53 -2.37
C PHE A 185 -12.64 -10.66 -3.47
N LEU A 186 -12.22 -10.99 -4.70
CA LEU A 186 -13.11 -11.08 -5.85
C LEU A 186 -14.14 -12.20 -5.69
N ASP A 187 -13.74 -13.37 -5.18
CA ASP A 187 -14.63 -14.50 -4.93
C ASP A 187 -15.66 -14.15 -3.85
N HIS A 188 -15.24 -13.46 -2.78
CA HIS A 188 -16.14 -13.01 -1.73
C HIS A 188 -17.15 -11.98 -2.25
N VAL A 189 -16.71 -10.97 -3.01
CA VAL A 189 -17.61 -9.96 -3.59
C VAL A 189 -18.62 -10.63 -4.54
N LEU A 190 -18.18 -11.54 -5.42
CA LEU A 190 -19.06 -12.25 -6.36
C LEU A 190 -20.08 -13.17 -5.65
N SER A 191 -19.76 -13.69 -4.46
CA SER A 191 -20.64 -14.58 -3.70
C SER A 191 -21.56 -13.87 -2.69
N SER A 192 -21.25 -12.61 -2.34
CA SER A 192 -21.99 -11.84 -1.34
C SER A 192 -23.23 -11.14 -1.93
N ALA A 193 -24.31 -11.04 -1.13
CA ALA A 193 -25.52 -10.31 -1.52
C ALA A 193 -25.25 -8.80 -1.66
N GLU A 194 -24.34 -8.25 -0.85
CA GLU A 194 -23.92 -6.86 -0.90
C GLU A 194 -23.04 -6.56 -2.12
N GLY A 195 -22.22 -7.53 -2.55
CA GLY A 195 -21.42 -7.44 -3.78
C GLY A 195 -22.25 -7.56 -5.05
N ALA A 196 -23.39 -8.26 -5.01
CA ALA A 196 -24.36 -8.29 -6.11
C ALA A 196 -24.98 -6.90 -6.42
N ALA A 197 -24.81 -5.92 -5.53
CA ALA A 197 -25.20 -4.53 -5.77
C ALA A 197 -24.22 -3.75 -6.67
N LEU A 198 -23.09 -4.36 -7.05
CA LEU A 198 -22.13 -3.80 -8.00
C LEU A 198 -22.33 -4.43 -9.38
N SER A 199 -22.36 -3.60 -10.42
CA SER A 199 -22.31 -4.10 -11.79
C SER A 199 -20.95 -4.70 -12.11
N GLU A 200 -20.85 -5.48 -13.19
CA GLU A 200 -19.57 -6.05 -13.63
C GLU A 200 -18.52 -4.97 -13.95
N ALA A 201 -18.96 -3.86 -14.57
CA ALA A 201 -18.09 -2.73 -14.85
C ALA A 201 -17.57 -2.07 -13.56
N GLU A 202 -18.45 -1.85 -12.59
CA GLU A 202 -18.08 -1.29 -11.28
C GLU A 202 -17.11 -2.22 -10.54
N LEU A 203 -17.36 -3.53 -10.56
CA LEU A 203 -16.45 -4.51 -9.97
C LEU A 203 -15.06 -4.47 -10.63
N ALA A 204 -15.01 -4.39 -11.96
CA ALA A 204 -13.75 -4.26 -12.69
C ALA A 204 -12.96 -3.01 -12.28
N GLU A 205 -13.63 -1.88 -12.11
CA GLU A 205 -13.01 -0.63 -11.66
C GLU A 205 -12.51 -0.69 -10.22
N GLU A 206 -13.20 -1.41 -9.35
CA GLU A 206 -12.77 -1.63 -7.97
C GLU A 206 -11.54 -2.54 -7.91
N VAL A 207 -11.53 -3.64 -8.67
CA VAL A 207 -10.37 -4.53 -8.75
C VAL A 207 -9.14 -3.78 -9.29
N LYS A 208 -9.32 -2.94 -10.32
CA LYS A 208 -8.25 -2.04 -10.80
C LYS A 208 -7.75 -1.10 -9.71
N THR A 209 -8.67 -0.50 -8.95
CA THR A 209 -8.34 0.40 -7.84
C THR A 209 -7.51 -0.32 -6.78
N PHE A 210 -7.89 -1.54 -6.40
CA PHE A 210 -7.14 -2.35 -5.44
C PHE A 210 -5.73 -2.67 -5.94
N VAL A 211 -5.61 -3.22 -7.15
CA VAL A 211 -4.29 -3.59 -7.70
C VAL A 211 -3.40 -2.36 -7.89
N GLY A 212 -3.92 -1.31 -8.52
CA GLY A 212 -3.14 -0.12 -8.85
C GLY A 212 -2.62 0.64 -7.63
N ILE A 213 -3.45 0.80 -6.59
CA ILE A 213 -3.08 1.59 -5.40
C ILE A 213 -2.35 0.74 -4.36
N ALA A 214 -2.78 -0.52 -4.14
CA ALA A 214 -2.16 -1.36 -3.12
C ALA A 214 -0.74 -1.77 -3.51
N SER A 215 -0.47 -1.93 -4.81
CA SER A 215 0.84 -2.32 -5.36
C SER A 215 1.94 -1.35 -4.93
N GLY A 216 1.88 -0.09 -5.38
CA GLY A 216 2.90 0.92 -5.09
C GLY A 216 3.07 1.19 -3.60
N GLY A 217 1.96 1.36 -2.87
CA GLY A 217 2.02 1.66 -1.44
C GLY A 217 2.64 0.55 -0.60
N SER A 218 2.39 -0.72 -0.95
CA SER A 218 2.96 -1.88 -0.23
C SER A 218 4.42 -2.11 -0.60
N MET A 219 4.78 -1.89 -1.86
CA MET A 219 6.17 -1.90 -2.34
C MET A 219 7.03 -0.91 -1.56
N ASP A 220 6.67 0.38 -1.56
CA ASP A 220 7.48 1.41 -0.89
C ASP A 220 7.54 1.21 0.62
N ALA A 221 6.44 0.75 1.25
CA ALA A 221 6.44 0.45 2.67
C ALA A 221 7.39 -0.70 3.03
N LEU A 222 7.42 -1.76 2.23
CA LEU A 222 8.33 -2.89 2.43
C LEU A 222 9.78 -2.48 2.13
N THR A 223 10.02 -1.72 1.06
CA THR A 223 11.34 -1.19 0.71
C THR A 223 11.90 -0.32 1.82
N PHE A 224 11.15 0.66 2.33
CA PHE A 224 11.62 1.49 3.44
C PHE A 224 11.80 0.71 4.73
N PHE A 225 10.99 -0.33 4.98
CA PHE A 225 11.19 -1.20 6.13
C PHE A 225 12.53 -1.92 6.03
N ILE A 226 12.80 -2.63 4.92
CA ILE A 226 14.08 -3.33 4.69
C ILE A 226 15.25 -2.34 4.74
N TYR A 227 15.14 -1.18 4.09
CA TYR A 227 16.19 -0.17 4.08
C TYR A 227 16.45 0.43 5.47
N THR A 228 15.41 0.56 6.30
CA THR A 228 15.56 0.93 7.70
C THR A 228 16.37 -0.13 8.45
N LEU A 229 16.08 -1.42 8.25
CA LEU A 229 16.84 -2.51 8.88
C LEU A 229 18.29 -2.55 8.42
N ALA A 230 18.54 -2.28 7.14
CA ALA A 230 19.89 -2.22 6.57
C ALA A 230 20.75 -1.11 7.21
N ILE A 231 20.14 0.03 7.52
CA ILE A 231 20.81 1.17 8.17
C ILE A 231 20.89 0.99 9.70
N ARG A 232 19.89 0.34 10.32
CA ARG A 232 19.76 0.18 11.78
C ARG A 232 19.84 -1.28 12.20
N GLN A 233 21.07 -1.79 12.28
CA GLN A 233 21.35 -3.16 12.74
C GLN A 233 20.81 -3.43 14.14
N ASP A 234 20.86 -2.45 15.04
CA ASP A 234 20.31 -2.56 16.40
C ASP A 234 18.79 -2.82 16.42
N ILE A 235 18.07 -2.32 15.42
CA ILE A 235 16.63 -2.56 15.28
C ILE A 235 16.40 -3.93 14.66
N GLN A 236 17.19 -4.29 13.66
CA GLN A 236 17.12 -5.60 13.01
C GLN A 236 17.38 -6.74 14.01
N ASP A 237 18.37 -6.58 14.88
CA ASP A 237 18.71 -7.56 15.93
C ASP A 237 17.59 -7.72 16.96
N LYS A 238 16.92 -6.62 17.34
CA LYS A 238 15.75 -6.67 18.24
C LYS A 238 14.53 -7.33 17.61
N ILE A 239 14.25 -7.08 16.33
CA ILE A 239 13.20 -7.81 15.60
C ILE A 239 13.57 -9.28 15.55
N ARG A 240 14.83 -9.61 15.30
CA ARG A 240 15.29 -10.99 15.28
C ARG A 240 15.07 -11.69 16.61
N GLN A 241 15.49 -11.08 17.72
CA GLN A 241 15.21 -11.62 19.05
C GLN A 241 13.71 -11.82 19.28
N GLU A 242 12.87 -10.86 18.87
CA GLU A 242 11.41 -11.03 18.95
C GLU A 242 10.91 -12.23 18.13
N MET A 243 11.49 -12.49 16.95
CA MET A 243 11.12 -13.66 16.14
C MET A 243 11.61 -14.96 16.77
N ASP A 244 12.82 -14.98 17.31
CA ASP A 244 13.38 -16.14 18.01
C ASP A 244 12.51 -16.51 19.23
N ASP A 245 12.02 -15.51 19.97
CA ASP A 245 11.13 -15.71 21.12
C ASP A 245 9.73 -16.24 20.72
N ILE A 246 9.22 -15.84 19.55
CA ILE A 246 7.88 -16.25 19.06
C ILE A 246 7.92 -17.63 18.39
N LEU A 247 8.93 -17.87 17.55
CA LEU A 247 9.04 -19.10 16.76
C LEU A 247 9.71 -20.24 17.54
N GLY A 248 10.54 -19.91 18.53
CA GLY A 248 11.25 -20.89 19.36
C GLY A 248 12.09 -21.85 18.51
N GLU A 249 11.98 -23.15 18.81
CA GLU A 249 12.67 -24.23 18.08
C GLU A 249 12.14 -24.42 16.65
N ASP A 250 10.99 -23.84 16.31
CA ASP A 250 10.31 -23.95 15.02
C ASP A 250 10.71 -22.82 14.05
N CYS A 251 11.94 -22.32 14.14
CA CYS A 251 12.45 -21.13 13.44
C CYS A 251 12.40 -21.18 11.89
N GLY A 252 11.97 -22.31 11.30
CA GLY A 252 11.74 -22.48 9.86
C GLY A 252 10.28 -22.51 9.42
N ARG A 253 9.31 -22.50 10.36
CA ARG A 253 7.88 -22.55 10.00
C ARG A 253 7.36 -21.22 9.48
N LEU A 254 6.33 -21.27 8.66
CA LEU A 254 5.58 -20.08 8.27
C LEU A 254 4.81 -19.53 9.47
N VAL A 255 4.79 -18.19 9.61
CA VAL A 255 3.97 -17.55 10.65
C VAL A 255 2.48 -17.72 10.38
N GLU A 256 1.75 -17.92 11.47
CA GLU A 256 0.31 -17.97 11.52
C GLU A 256 -0.27 -16.64 12.00
N HIS A 257 -1.58 -16.48 11.86
CA HIS A 257 -2.25 -15.24 12.28
C HIS A 257 -2.06 -14.95 13.79
N SER A 258 -2.09 -15.98 14.63
CA SER A 258 -1.85 -15.88 16.08
C SER A 258 -0.50 -15.24 16.40
N ASP A 259 0.55 -15.59 15.66
CA ASP A 259 1.90 -15.07 15.86
C ASP A 259 1.97 -13.56 15.64
N LEU A 260 1.22 -13.03 14.66
CA LEU A 260 1.24 -11.60 14.30
C LEU A 260 0.84 -10.68 15.46
N ALA A 261 0.04 -11.19 16.41
CA ALA A 261 -0.36 -10.45 17.61
C ALA A 261 0.81 -10.27 18.60
N HIS A 262 1.75 -11.22 18.62
CA HIS A 262 2.93 -11.22 19.49
C HIS A 262 4.08 -10.37 18.94
N MET A 263 4.08 -10.07 17.64
CA MET A 263 5.06 -9.20 16.97
C MET A 263 4.86 -7.70 17.30
N GLN A 264 5.00 -7.33 18.57
CA GLN A 264 4.72 -5.99 19.07
C GLN A 264 5.81 -4.98 18.66
N TYR A 265 7.08 -5.32 18.88
CA TYR A 265 8.23 -4.51 18.51
C TYR A 265 8.32 -4.34 16.99
N THR A 266 8.20 -5.41 16.21
CA THR A 266 8.12 -5.33 14.74
C THR A 266 6.99 -4.41 14.30
N GLY A 267 5.82 -4.51 14.94
CA GLY A 267 4.68 -3.62 14.69
C GLY A 267 4.98 -2.14 15.01
N ARG A 268 5.79 -1.86 16.05
CA ARG A 268 6.26 -0.50 16.38
C ARG A 268 7.26 0.01 15.34
N VAL A 269 8.20 -0.83 14.89
CA VAL A 269 9.17 -0.48 13.85
C VAL A 269 8.47 -0.13 12.54
N ILE A 270 7.51 -0.95 12.09
CA ILE A 270 6.72 -0.66 10.87
C ILE A 270 6.01 0.70 10.99
N LYS A 271 5.39 1.00 12.15
CA LYS A 271 4.73 2.30 12.37
C LYS A 271 5.71 3.46 12.32
N GLU A 272 6.90 3.31 12.90
CA GLU A 272 7.94 4.35 12.87
C GLU A 272 8.53 4.52 11.48
N THR A 273 8.70 3.46 10.70
CA THR A 273 9.04 3.52 9.26
C THR A 273 8.00 4.34 8.50
N LEU A 274 6.71 4.06 8.69
CA LEU A 274 5.62 4.80 8.03
C LEU A 274 5.48 6.25 8.51
N ARG A 275 5.89 6.56 9.74
CA ARG A 275 5.99 7.94 10.24
C ARG A 275 7.14 8.67 9.54
N TYR A 276 8.31 8.04 9.51
CA TYR A 276 9.56 8.66 9.07
C TYR A 276 9.62 8.86 7.55
N PHE A 277 9.37 7.78 6.79
CA PHE A 277 9.31 7.74 5.33
C PHE A 277 7.85 7.69 4.89
N THR A 278 7.10 8.74 5.20
CA THR A 278 5.66 8.82 4.93
C THR A 278 5.35 8.48 3.47
N THR A 279 4.94 7.22 3.20
CA THR A 279 4.89 6.64 1.86
C THR A 279 3.90 7.33 0.94
N LEU A 280 2.76 7.76 1.47
CA LEU A 280 1.81 8.65 0.79
C LEU A 280 1.89 10.04 1.44
N PRO A 281 2.67 10.98 0.88
CA PRO A 281 3.00 12.22 1.56
C PRO A 281 1.87 13.26 1.47
N THR A 282 1.00 13.14 0.47
CA THR A 282 -0.10 14.08 0.24
C THR A 282 -1.38 13.40 -0.20
N PHE A 283 -2.50 13.97 0.23
CA PHE A 283 -3.82 13.72 -0.32
C PHE A 283 -4.68 14.98 -0.20
N ALA A 284 -5.72 15.08 -1.01
CA ALA A 284 -6.55 16.28 -1.07
C ALA A 284 -8.05 15.98 -1.05
N ARG A 285 -8.83 16.99 -0.64
CA ARG A 285 -10.30 16.99 -0.57
C ARG A 285 -10.85 18.26 -1.21
N THR A 286 -12.08 18.17 -1.70
CA THR A 286 -12.89 19.35 -2.05
C THR A 286 -13.85 19.63 -0.90
N VAL A 287 -13.94 20.88 -0.48
CA VAL A 287 -14.94 21.34 0.50
C VAL A 287 -16.22 21.72 -0.25
N SER A 288 -17.33 21.03 0.02
CA SER A 288 -18.60 21.21 -0.68
C SER A 288 -19.47 22.33 -0.09
N GLU A 289 -19.25 22.70 1.17
CA GLU A 289 -19.95 23.77 1.90
C GLU A 289 -18.98 24.53 2.81
N ASP A 290 -19.29 25.78 3.17
CA ASP A 290 -18.44 26.59 4.05
C ASP A 290 -18.14 25.85 5.37
N LEU A 291 -16.87 25.56 5.63
CA LEU A 291 -16.44 24.70 6.73
C LEU A 291 -15.72 25.51 7.83
N PRO A 292 -16.36 25.78 8.98
CA PRO A 292 -15.71 26.45 10.09
C PRO A 292 -14.65 25.56 10.75
N LEU A 293 -13.48 26.14 11.03
CA LEU A 293 -12.37 25.47 11.70
C LEU A 293 -12.29 25.85 13.18
N PRO A 294 -11.75 24.96 14.04
CA PRO A 294 -11.49 25.28 15.45
C PRO A 294 -10.56 26.49 15.67
N SER A 295 -9.80 26.90 14.65
CA SER A 295 -8.96 28.09 14.68
C SER A 295 -9.73 29.41 14.55
N GLY A 296 -11.06 29.36 14.33
CA GLY A 296 -11.90 30.53 14.11
C GLY A 296 -12.00 30.99 12.64
N PHE A 297 -11.24 30.35 11.74
CA PHE A 297 -11.32 30.59 10.29
C PHE A 297 -12.34 29.68 9.63
N THR A 298 -12.90 30.11 8.50
CA THR A 298 -13.80 29.29 7.66
C THR A 298 -13.10 28.97 6.35
N ILE A 299 -13.14 27.70 5.93
CA ILE A 299 -12.74 27.30 4.58
C ILE A 299 -13.95 27.49 3.66
N PRO A 300 -13.88 28.36 2.64
CA PRO A 300 -15.00 28.56 1.74
C PRO A 300 -15.35 27.32 0.91
N ARG A 301 -16.62 27.21 0.55
CA ARG A 301 -17.12 26.24 -0.43
C ARG A 301 -16.31 26.28 -1.73
N GLY A 302 -16.01 25.10 -2.27
CA GLY A 302 -15.25 24.89 -3.51
C GLY A 302 -13.73 24.82 -3.32
N CYS A 303 -13.21 25.18 -2.15
CA CYS A 303 -11.78 25.12 -1.89
C CYS A 303 -11.23 23.68 -1.93
N GLN A 304 -10.01 23.56 -2.47
CA GLN A 304 -9.24 22.33 -2.47
C GLN A 304 -8.31 22.33 -1.25
N VAL A 305 -8.46 21.34 -0.36
CA VAL A 305 -7.66 21.22 0.86
C VAL A 305 -6.72 20.03 0.71
N ALA A 306 -5.42 20.32 0.59
CA ALA A 306 -4.36 19.31 0.57
C ALA A 306 -3.72 19.15 1.95
N PHE A 307 -3.34 17.93 2.30
CA PHE A 307 -2.67 17.61 3.56
C PHE A 307 -1.26 17.15 3.29
N TRP A 308 -0.28 17.80 3.93
CA TRP A 308 1.12 17.41 3.84
C TRP A 308 1.52 16.58 5.06
N LEU A 309 1.44 15.26 4.92
CA LEU A 309 1.67 14.32 6.02
C LEU A 309 3.11 14.32 6.57
N PRO A 310 4.18 14.51 5.78
CA PRO A 310 5.53 14.60 6.32
C PRO A 310 5.68 15.69 7.39
N TYR A 311 4.96 16.81 7.26
CA TYR A 311 4.93 17.85 8.28
C TYR A 311 4.12 17.44 9.52
N VAL A 312 2.98 16.77 9.34
CA VAL A 312 2.17 16.26 10.45
C VAL A 312 2.93 15.21 11.26
N HIS A 313 3.56 14.25 10.59
CA HIS A 313 4.32 13.16 11.18
C HIS A 313 5.66 13.59 11.82
N ARG A 314 6.09 14.83 11.55
CA ARG A 314 7.29 15.45 12.16
C ARG A 314 6.95 16.62 13.08
N ASN A 315 5.68 16.79 13.47
CA ASN A 315 5.30 17.85 14.40
C ASN A 315 5.88 17.56 15.80
N PRO A 316 6.79 18.40 16.33
CA PRO A 316 7.45 18.16 17.61
C PRO A 316 6.50 18.16 18.82
N GLN A 317 5.31 18.75 18.70
CA GLN A 317 4.26 18.68 19.71
C GLN A 317 3.80 17.24 19.98
N TRP A 318 3.75 16.40 18.94
CA TRP A 318 3.26 15.03 19.01
C TRP A 318 4.38 13.98 18.92
N PHE A 319 5.53 14.37 18.37
CA PHE A 319 6.73 13.55 18.20
C PHE A 319 7.98 14.34 18.61
N PRO A 320 8.33 14.37 19.90
CA PRO A 320 9.58 14.99 20.38
C PRO A 320 10.80 14.43 19.65
N GLU A 321 11.78 15.25 19.31
CA GLU A 321 12.92 14.84 18.45
C GLU A 321 12.46 14.18 17.14
N PRO A 322 11.68 14.87 16.27
CA PRO A 322 10.94 14.22 15.18
C PRO A 322 11.82 13.50 14.13
N ASN A 323 13.09 13.87 14.03
CA ASN A 323 14.07 13.26 13.13
C ASN A 323 14.79 12.04 13.76
N LYS A 324 14.56 11.73 15.04
CA LYS A 324 15.05 10.50 15.66
C LYS A 324 14.09 9.36 15.35
N PHE A 325 14.61 8.30 14.74
CA PHE A 325 13.89 7.05 14.52
C PHE A 325 13.82 6.26 15.82
N ASP A 326 12.63 6.21 16.41
CA ASP A 326 12.38 5.58 17.70
C ASP A 326 11.05 4.79 17.67
N PRO A 327 11.10 3.45 17.58
CA PRO A 327 9.92 2.60 17.61
C PRO A 327 9.09 2.76 18.90
N ASP A 328 9.72 3.08 20.03
CA ASP A 328 9.05 3.12 21.33
C ASP A 328 8.10 4.30 21.49
N ARG A 329 8.10 5.25 20.53
CA ARG A 329 7.02 6.22 20.35
C ARG A 329 5.64 5.56 20.23
N PHE A 330 5.57 4.32 19.75
CA PHE A 330 4.34 3.58 19.56
C PHE A 330 4.04 2.58 20.68
N LEU A 331 4.77 2.66 21.81
CA LEU A 331 4.34 2.02 23.05
C LEU A 331 2.98 2.57 23.49
N PRO A 332 2.11 1.77 24.13
CA PRO A 332 0.81 2.22 24.61
C PRO A 332 0.87 3.48 25.48
N GLU A 333 1.83 3.52 26.41
CA GLU A 333 2.09 4.63 27.32
C GLU A 333 2.52 5.91 26.58
N ASN A 334 3.38 5.78 25.57
CA ASN A 334 3.88 6.91 24.77
C ASN A 334 2.87 7.38 23.71
N SER A 335 1.87 6.55 23.40
CA SER A 335 0.77 6.88 22.50
C SER A 335 -0.42 7.51 23.22
N ARG A 336 -0.50 7.36 24.56
CA ARG A 336 -1.57 7.92 25.38
C ARG A 336 -1.55 9.44 25.29
N GLY A 337 -2.70 10.04 24.99
CA GLY A 337 -2.83 11.50 24.86
C GLY A 337 -2.32 12.07 23.53
N ARG A 338 -1.72 11.25 22.64
CA ARG A 338 -1.40 11.70 21.28
C ARG A 338 -2.70 11.98 20.52
N HIS A 339 -2.74 13.11 19.83
CA HIS A 339 -3.91 13.46 19.03
C HIS A 339 -4.20 12.38 17.97
N PRO A 340 -5.46 11.94 17.77
CA PRO A 340 -5.79 10.84 16.84
C PRO A 340 -5.37 11.09 15.38
N PHE A 341 -5.27 12.36 15.00
CA PHE A 341 -4.83 12.79 13.67
C PHE A 341 -3.33 13.16 13.60
N ALA A 342 -2.52 12.89 14.64
CA ALA A 342 -1.07 13.13 14.59
C ALA A 342 -0.32 12.04 13.80
N PHE A 343 -0.85 10.81 13.75
CA PHE A 343 -0.28 9.70 13.00
C PHE A 343 -1.33 9.09 12.09
N VAL A 344 -1.29 9.41 10.80
CA VAL A 344 -2.30 9.00 9.81
C VAL A 344 -1.67 8.50 8.50
N PRO A 345 -0.72 7.54 8.55
CA PRO A 345 -0.09 7.00 7.33
C PRO A 345 -1.10 6.31 6.41
N PHE A 346 -2.24 5.89 6.96
CA PHE A 346 -3.34 5.27 6.24
C PHE A 346 -4.57 6.19 6.12
N SER A 347 -4.36 7.52 6.21
CA SER A 347 -5.43 8.51 6.35
C SER A 347 -6.31 8.22 7.59
N ALA A 348 -7.41 8.95 7.74
CA ALA A 348 -8.37 8.82 8.84
C ALA A 348 -9.77 9.28 8.39
N GLY A 349 -10.77 9.09 9.25
CA GLY A 349 -12.16 9.41 8.95
C GLY A 349 -12.80 8.42 7.96
N PRO A 350 -13.96 8.75 7.37
CA PRO A 350 -14.70 7.86 6.48
C PRO A 350 -13.89 7.43 5.24
N ARG A 351 -13.00 8.31 4.77
CA ARG A 351 -12.13 8.08 3.60
C ARG A 351 -10.76 7.49 4.00
N ASN A 352 -10.68 6.73 5.11
CA ASN A 352 -9.46 6.04 5.50
C ASN A 352 -9.12 4.88 4.53
N CYS A 353 -7.86 4.45 4.56
CA CYS A 353 -7.41 3.30 3.78
C CYS A 353 -8.12 2.03 4.27
N ILE A 354 -8.80 1.36 3.35
CA ILE A 354 -9.47 0.08 3.63
C ILE A 354 -8.45 -1.06 3.86
N GLY A 355 -7.27 -0.96 3.21
CA GLY A 355 -6.19 -1.94 3.29
C GLY A 355 -5.23 -1.76 4.46
N GLN A 356 -5.54 -0.90 5.45
CA GLN A 356 -4.63 -0.65 6.58
C GLN A 356 -4.25 -1.94 7.32
N ARG A 357 -5.24 -2.78 7.66
CA ARG A 357 -5.00 -4.03 8.39
C ARG A 357 -4.27 -5.05 7.54
N TYR A 358 -4.65 -5.17 6.27
CA TYR A 358 -3.95 -5.97 5.26
C TYR A 358 -2.46 -5.60 5.21
N SER A 359 -2.14 -4.32 5.04
CA SER A 359 -0.76 -3.84 4.93
C SER A 359 0.07 -4.15 6.18
N MET A 360 -0.49 -3.94 7.38
CA MET A 360 0.20 -4.26 8.62
C MET A 360 0.44 -5.76 8.80
N MET A 361 -0.52 -6.61 8.42
CA MET A 361 -0.37 -8.08 8.47
C MET A 361 0.66 -8.56 7.44
N PHE A 362 0.58 -8.06 6.21
CA PHE A 362 1.53 -8.34 5.13
C PHE A 362 2.97 -8.00 5.55
N LEU A 363 3.22 -6.76 6.01
CA LEU A 363 4.56 -6.33 6.41
C LEU A 363 5.12 -7.15 7.57
N LYS A 364 4.28 -7.51 8.55
CA LYS A 364 4.69 -8.39 9.65
C LYS A 364 5.03 -9.80 9.17
N ALA A 365 4.18 -10.42 8.35
CA ALA A 365 4.42 -11.76 7.84
C ALA A 365 5.70 -11.83 6.99
N VAL A 366 5.93 -10.82 6.14
CA VAL A 366 7.17 -10.72 5.36
C VAL A 366 8.38 -10.49 6.28
N ALA A 367 8.27 -9.62 7.29
CA ALA A 367 9.35 -9.42 8.27
C ALA A 367 9.74 -10.72 8.98
N ALA A 368 8.75 -11.52 9.40
CA ALA A 368 8.98 -12.81 10.03
C ALA A 368 9.66 -13.83 9.10
N ALA A 369 9.44 -13.73 7.78
CA ALA A 369 10.09 -14.61 6.82
C ALA A 369 11.55 -14.21 6.54
N ILE A 370 11.84 -12.90 6.46
CA ILE A 370 13.14 -12.41 5.99
C ILE A 370 14.16 -12.20 7.13
N VAL A 371 13.75 -11.68 8.29
CA VAL A 371 14.69 -11.25 9.36
C VAL A 371 15.39 -12.41 10.10
N PRO A 372 14.74 -13.57 10.34
CA PRO A 372 15.43 -14.71 10.96
C PRO A 372 16.55 -15.28 10.08
N ARG A 373 16.36 -15.24 8.75
CA ARG A 373 17.22 -15.92 7.76
C ARG A 373 18.33 -15.04 7.21
N LEU A 374 18.15 -13.72 7.25
CA LEU A 374 18.97 -12.77 6.51
C LEU A 374 19.45 -11.63 7.41
N ARG A 375 20.57 -11.05 6.99
CA ARG A 375 21.08 -9.78 7.49
C ARG A 375 21.21 -8.80 6.34
N PHE A 376 20.57 -7.65 6.47
CA PHE A 376 20.64 -6.55 5.49
C PHE A 376 21.67 -5.52 5.90
N GLU A 377 22.46 -5.01 4.97
CA GLU A 377 23.38 -3.89 5.18
C GLU A 377 23.35 -2.94 3.99
N VAL A 378 23.62 -1.65 4.20
CA VAL A 378 23.84 -0.71 3.09
C VAL A 378 25.24 -0.88 2.53
N PRO A 379 25.49 -0.63 1.23
CA PRO A 379 26.83 -0.62 0.68
C PRO A 379 27.71 0.47 1.33
N ASP A 380 29.02 0.40 1.07
CA ASP A 380 29.98 1.27 1.75
C ASP A 380 29.77 2.75 1.43
N ASP A 381 29.36 3.06 0.20
CA ASP A 381 28.96 4.37 -0.31
C ASP A 381 27.48 4.73 -0.04
N GLY A 382 26.72 3.83 0.58
CA GLY A 382 25.32 4.03 0.96
C GLY A 382 25.13 4.93 2.19
N PRO A 383 23.89 5.39 2.44
CA PRO A 383 23.57 6.28 3.56
C PRO A 383 23.80 5.59 4.91
N LYS A 384 24.58 6.23 5.79
CA LYS A 384 24.85 5.70 7.14
C LYS A 384 23.79 6.09 8.16
N ARG A 385 22.96 7.09 7.86
CA ARG A 385 21.86 7.54 8.71
C ARG A 385 20.59 7.65 7.87
N LEU A 386 19.44 7.47 8.51
CA LEU A 386 18.13 7.54 7.84
C LEU A 386 17.82 8.93 7.26
N GLU A 387 18.44 9.99 7.78
CA GLU A 387 18.33 11.35 7.25
C GLU A 387 19.11 11.58 5.95
N ASP A 388 20.12 10.75 5.68
CA ASP A 388 20.94 10.83 4.48
C ASP A 388 20.31 10.09 3.30
N VAL A 389 19.18 9.39 3.52
CA VAL A 389 18.47 8.64 2.47
C VAL A 389 17.91 9.61 1.42
N PRO A 390 18.34 9.52 0.16
CA PRO A 390 17.88 10.42 -0.88
C PRO A 390 16.45 10.03 -1.28
N LEU A 391 15.49 10.92 -1.06
CA LEU A 391 14.08 10.67 -1.38
C LEU A 391 13.70 11.31 -2.71
N THR A 392 12.86 10.61 -3.47
CA THR A 392 12.09 11.20 -4.58
C THR A 392 10.61 11.06 -4.29
N MET A 393 9.83 12.03 -4.76
CA MET A 393 8.39 12.06 -4.54
C MET A 393 7.69 12.01 -5.90
N ASN A 394 6.95 10.93 -6.11
CA ASN A 394 5.93 10.80 -7.13
C ASN A 394 4.57 10.75 -6.41
N LEU A 395 3.67 9.81 -6.76
CA LEU A 395 2.43 9.66 -5.98
C LEU A 395 2.76 9.18 -4.56
N THR A 396 3.72 8.27 -4.48
CA THR A 396 4.37 7.81 -3.26
C THR A 396 5.78 8.38 -3.14
N VAL A 397 6.39 8.21 -1.98
CA VAL A 397 7.82 8.48 -1.76
C VAL A 397 8.61 7.20 -2.01
N SER A 398 9.76 7.31 -2.68
CA SER A 398 10.69 6.20 -2.90
C SER A 398 12.15 6.67 -2.76
N VAL A 399 13.10 5.73 -2.76
CA VAL A 399 14.54 6.04 -2.69
C VAL A 399 15.05 6.46 -4.06
N ARG A 400 15.59 7.67 -4.17
CA ARG A 400 16.19 8.17 -5.40
C ARG A 400 17.46 7.38 -5.72
N GLY A 401 17.51 6.78 -6.91
CA GLY A 401 18.64 5.94 -7.35
C GLY A 401 18.55 4.48 -6.88
N GLY A 402 17.43 4.08 -6.28
CA GLY A 402 17.21 2.72 -5.79
C GLY A 402 17.64 2.53 -4.33
N ALA A 403 16.97 1.60 -3.65
CA ALA A 403 17.27 1.21 -2.27
C ALA A 403 18.32 0.09 -2.28
N ASN A 404 19.57 0.45 -2.60
CA ASN A 404 20.65 -0.53 -2.74
C ASN A 404 21.06 -1.12 -1.38
N ILE A 405 21.03 -2.44 -1.26
CA ILE A 405 21.43 -3.20 -0.07
C ILE A 405 22.35 -4.37 -0.43
N ARG A 406 23.17 -4.79 0.53
CA ARG A 406 23.82 -6.10 0.56
C ARG A 406 23.02 -7.02 1.49
N VAL A 407 22.99 -8.30 1.14
CA VAL A 407 22.31 -9.33 1.94
C VAL A 407 23.31 -10.41 2.32
N HIS A 408 23.25 -10.86 3.57
CA HIS A 408 24.05 -11.97 4.07
C HIS A 408 23.12 -13.06 4.60
N ARG A 409 23.39 -14.31 4.21
CA ARG A 409 22.77 -15.48 4.86
C ARG A 409 23.28 -15.62 6.28
N ARG A 410 22.47 -16.23 7.13
CA ARG A 410 22.86 -16.61 8.48
C ARG A 410 22.79 -18.11 8.67
#